data_AF-A0A358N088-F1
#
_entry.id   AF-A0A358N088-F1
#
_cell.length_a   1.000
_cell.length_b   1.000
_cell.length_c   1.000
_cell.angle_alpha   90.00
_cell.angle_beta   90.00
_cell.angle_gamma   90.00
#
_symmetry.space_group_name_H-M   'P 1'
#
loop_
_entity.id
_entity.type
_entity.pdbx_description
1 polymer ?
#
loop_
_entity_poly.entity_id
_entity_poly.type
_entity_poly.pdbx_seq_one_letter_code
_entity_poly.pdbx_strand_id
1 'polypeptide(L)'
;MLSRTLFVAFLFVACCGSTKGESNKPFGADFPKLDSDAVGEWWKTKGKRGNGPRLMVPRDEVLGFAVYTVAHGTLKLTAQLFPLLPDESREVVLEVRPAGDAAWRKVAVEKVLYPGWSAHFRVKDWDATRDFDYRLSHGENATFEGLIRKDPIDKETIVVGSLSCNSSRTPGPRPRMVENLMKQNPDLLFFAGDQSYHHTQHTFGWLEFGMQFRELMKDRPTITIPDDHDVGQANIWGENGKKARTPAGPAGGFFYPASYVNMVQRCQTWHLPDPFDATPIERGIGVYYTNLLLGGIDFAILEDRKFKSGPQGKIPKMGPRPDHINDPAYDRASVDLPELKLLGDRQLQFLDQWTDD
;
A
#
# COMPACT_ATOMS: atom_id res chain seq x y z
N MET A 1 -53.54 -16.84 -14.75
CA MET A 1 -52.40 -16.16 -14.10
C MET A 1 -51.41 -17.24 -13.66
N LEU A 2 -50.44 -17.61 -14.50
CA LEU A 2 -49.35 -18.51 -14.14
C LEU A 2 -48.10 -17.67 -13.87
N SER A 3 -47.61 -17.71 -12.64
CA SER A 3 -46.35 -17.08 -12.22
C SER A 3 -45.19 -17.97 -12.66
N ARG A 4 -44.28 -17.41 -13.47
CA ARG A 4 -43.00 -18.04 -13.84
C ARG A 4 -41.96 -17.66 -12.78
N THR A 5 -41.59 -18.61 -11.95
CA THR A 5 -40.43 -18.51 -11.05
C THR A 5 -39.16 -18.72 -11.88
N LEU A 6 -38.33 -17.69 -12.01
CA LEU A 6 -37.04 -17.76 -12.69
C LEU A 6 -35.99 -18.30 -11.70
N PHE A 7 -35.57 -19.55 -11.88
CA PHE A 7 -34.41 -20.11 -11.19
C PHE A 7 -33.13 -19.62 -11.88
N VAL A 8 -32.35 -18.78 -11.21
CA VAL A 8 -31.01 -18.38 -11.68
C VAL A 8 -30.01 -19.38 -11.11
N ALA A 9 -29.56 -20.32 -11.95
CA ALA A 9 -28.48 -21.25 -11.63
C ALA A 9 -27.13 -20.52 -11.73
N PHE A 10 -26.45 -20.34 -10.60
CA PHE A 10 -25.05 -19.93 -10.58
C PHE A 10 -24.17 -21.11 -11.00
N LEU A 11 -23.61 -21.05 -12.20
CA LEU A 11 -22.56 -21.97 -12.65
C LEU A 11 -21.27 -21.63 -11.90
N PHE A 12 -20.86 -22.47 -10.95
CA PHE A 12 -19.49 -22.48 -10.44
C PHE A 12 -18.60 -23.18 -11.46
N VAL A 13 -17.84 -22.41 -12.24
CA VAL A 13 -16.72 -22.93 -13.01
C VAL A 13 -15.53 -23.06 -12.06
N ALA A 14 -15.33 -24.26 -11.53
CA ALA A 14 -14.09 -24.63 -10.85
C ALA A 14 -12.98 -24.78 -11.88
N CYS A 15 -12.20 -23.71 -12.13
CA CYS A 15 -10.94 -23.82 -12.83
C CYS A 15 -9.87 -24.34 -11.86
N CYS A 16 -9.66 -25.66 -11.83
CA CYS A 16 -8.39 -26.25 -11.42
C CYS A 16 -7.30 -25.82 -12.42
N GLY A 17 -6.63 -24.70 -12.13
CA GLY A 17 -5.42 -24.29 -12.83
C GLY A 17 -4.20 -24.82 -12.09
N SER A 18 -3.50 -25.77 -12.71
CA SER A 18 -2.19 -26.24 -12.24
C SER A 18 -1.14 -25.13 -12.30
N THR A 19 -0.28 -25.12 -11.29
CA THR A 19 0.72 -24.11 -10.95
C THR A 19 1.84 -24.00 -12.00
N LYS A 20 1.82 -22.96 -12.82
CA LYS A 20 3.07 -22.39 -13.37
C LYS A 20 3.72 -21.58 -12.26
N GLY A 21 4.79 -22.14 -11.68
CA GLY A 21 5.49 -21.60 -10.52
C GLY A 21 5.86 -20.12 -10.67
N GLU A 22 5.76 -19.41 -9.55
CA GLU A 22 6.10 -18.01 -9.42
C GLU A 22 7.51 -17.73 -9.96
N SER A 23 7.65 -16.72 -10.82
CA SER A 23 8.92 -16.39 -11.48
C SER A 23 9.99 -16.08 -10.45
N ASN A 24 11.19 -16.65 -10.59
CA ASN A 24 12.33 -16.33 -9.72
C ASN A 24 12.98 -14.96 -9.99
N LYS A 25 12.60 -14.27 -11.07
CA LYS A 25 13.12 -12.96 -11.46
C LYS A 25 11.98 -12.06 -11.97
N PRO A 26 10.98 -11.73 -11.14
CA PRO A 26 9.80 -10.98 -11.60
C PRO A 26 10.13 -9.53 -11.99
N PHE A 27 11.31 -9.04 -11.62
CA PHE A 27 11.80 -7.69 -11.92
C PHE A 27 12.93 -7.66 -12.96
N GLY A 28 13.08 -8.72 -13.74
CA GLY A 28 14.07 -8.80 -14.81
C GLY A 28 15.47 -9.23 -14.36
N ALA A 29 16.33 -9.52 -15.34
CA ALA A 29 17.65 -10.11 -15.10
C ALA A 29 18.66 -9.12 -14.48
N ASP A 30 18.48 -7.82 -14.72
CA ASP A 30 19.37 -6.76 -14.22
C ASP A 30 19.19 -6.49 -12.72
N PHE A 31 18.07 -6.95 -12.14
CA PHE A 31 17.72 -6.73 -10.74
C PHE A 31 17.41 -8.04 -10.00
N PRO A 32 18.34 -9.03 -10.02
CA PRO A 32 18.07 -10.37 -9.51
C PRO A 32 17.95 -10.44 -7.98
N LYS A 33 18.29 -9.35 -7.27
CA LYS A 33 18.22 -9.26 -5.81
C LYS A 33 16.99 -8.49 -5.31
N LEU A 34 16.20 -7.89 -6.21
CA LEU A 34 14.98 -7.21 -5.79
C LEU A 34 13.98 -8.24 -5.27
N ASP A 35 13.57 -8.03 -4.02
CA ASP A 35 12.62 -8.80 -3.25
C ASP A 35 12.98 -10.28 -3.11
N SER A 36 14.28 -10.61 -3.19
CA SER A 36 14.81 -11.98 -3.14
C SER A 36 14.41 -12.81 -1.91
N ASP A 37 14.00 -12.17 -0.81
CA ASP A 37 13.45 -12.88 0.35
C ASP A 37 12.04 -13.45 0.12
N ALA A 38 11.34 -13.01 -0.92
CA ALA A 38 9.92 -13.28 -1.17
C ALA A 38 9.61 -13.76 -2.60
N VAL A 39 10.61 -13.94 -3.46
CA VAL A 39 10.42 -14.35 -4.87
C VAL A 39 11.06 -15.68 -5.19
N GLY A 40 10.49 -16.40 -6.18
CA GLY A 40 10.97 -17.71 -6.60
C GLY A 40 10.95 -18.73 -5.45
N GLU A 41 12.02 -19.52 -5.33
CA GLU A 41 12.17 -20.52 -4.26
C GLU A 41 12.61 -19.90 -2.93
N TRP A 42 11.89 -18.87 -2.47
CA TRP A 42 12.22 -18.08 -1.30
C TRP A 42 12.41 -18.95 -0.04
N TRP A 43 11.67 -20.05 0.08
CA TRP A 43 11.73 -21.00 1.19
C TRP A 43 13.03 -21.83 1.23
N LYS A 44 13.82 -21.84 0.15
CA LYS A 44 15.14 -22.49 0.10
C LYS A 44 16.28 -21.54 0.47
N THR A 45 16.00 -20.26 0.69
CA THR A 45 17.02 -19.27 1.04
C THR A 45 17.60 -19.56 2.43
N LYS A 46 18.93 -19.49 2.55
CA LYS A 46 19.61 -19.60 3.84
C LYS A 46 19.75 -18.20 4.42
N GLY A 47 19.10 -17.93 5.56
CA GLY A 47 19.27 -16.67 6.30
C GLY A 47 20.70 -16.45 6.77
N LYS A 48 21.02 -15.21 7.15
CA LYS A 48 22.30 -14.90 7.80
C LYS A 48 22.42 -15.76 9.07
N ARG A 49 23.53 -16.50 9.20
CA ARG A 49 23.82 -17.48 10.29
C ARG A 49 23.06 -18.81 10.23
N GLY A 50 22.38 -19.13 9.11
CA GLY A 50 21.80 -20.47 8.89
C GLY A 50 20.37 -20.66 9.43
N ASN A 51 19.70 -19.61 9.89
CA ASN A 51 18.37 -19.66 10.51
C ASN A 51 17.19 -19.82 9.53
N GLY A 52 17.40 -20.42 8.36
CA GLY A 52 16.36 -20.56 7.33
C GLY A 52 15.87 -19.23 6.72
N PRO A 53 14.78 -19.26 5.92
CA PRO A 53 14.21 -18.09 5.27
C PRO A 53 13.61 -17.11 6.27
N ARG A 54 13.86 -15.81 6.10
CA ARG A 54 13.40 -14.76 7.03
C ARG A 54 11.88 -14.59 7.10
N LEU A 55 11.19 -14.94 6.02
CA LEU A 55 9.74 -14.79 5.88
C LEU A 55 8.98 -16.11 6.12
N MET A 56 9.68 -17.15 6.60
CA MET A 56 9.03 -18.37 7.01
C MET A 56 8.33 -18.14 8.37
N VAL A 57 7.02 -18.34 8.38
CA VAL A 57 6.15 -18.30 9.56
C VAL A 57 5.35 -19.61 9.64
N PRO A 58 4.79 -19.97 10.83
CA PRO A 58 3.77 -21.00 10.91
C PRO A 58 2.68 -20.79 9.84
N ARG A 59 2.22 -21.87 9.19
CA ARG A 59 1.35 -21.73 8.00
C ARG A 59 -0.07 -21.26 8.35
N ASP A 60 -0.47 -21.40 9.61
CA ASP A 60 -1.66 -20.81 10.22
C ASP A 60 -1.49 -19.31 10.57
N GLU A 61 -0.29 -18.74 10.41
CA GLU A 61 0.02 -17.33 10.64
C GLU A 61 0.35 -16.56 9.35
N VAL A 62 0.06 -17.12 8.16
CA VAL A 62 0.43 -16.52 6.87
C VAL A 62 -0.31 -15.22 6.55
N LEU A 63 -1.46 -14.96 7.16
CA LEU A 63 -2.14 -13.67 7.09
C LEU A 63 -1.44 -12.70 8.05
N GLY A 64 -0.60 -11.81 7.49
CA GLY A 64 0.20 -10.88 8.28
C GLY A 64 -0.63 -9.75 8.86
N PHE A 65 -1.35 -9.01 8.01
CA PHE A 65 -2.21 -7.90 8.40
C PHE A 65 -3.20 -7.52 7.30
N ALA A 66 -4.13 -6.64 7.64
CA ALA A 66 -5.02 -6.01 6.69
C ALA A 66 -5.01 -4.48 6.84
N VAL A 67 -5.28 -3.78 5.75
CA VAL A 67 -5.48 -2.32 5.69
C VAL A 67 -6.70 -2.04 4.82
N TYR A 68 -7.50 -1.05 5.21
CA TYR A 68 -8.74 -0.74 4.52
C TYR A 68 -9.03 0.76 4.48
N THR A 69 -9.85 1.15 3.52
CA THR A 69 -10.64 2.39 3.56
C THR A 69 -12.07 2.10 3.12
N VAL A 70 -13.00 2.96 3.54
CA VAL A 70 -14.36 3.00 3.02
C VAL A 70 -14.58 4.38 2.42
N ALA A 71 -14.98 4.43 1.14
CA ALA A 71 -15.29 5.68 0.46
C ALA A 71 -16.39 5.44 -0.58
N HIS A 72 -17.29 6.41 -0.74
CA HIS A 72 -18.36 6.38 -1.74
C HIS A 72 -19.15 5.04 -1.77
N GLY A 73 -19.53 4.55 -0.59
CA GLY A 73 -20.26 3.28 -0.44
C GLY A 73 -19.46 2.05 -0.87
N THR A 74 -18.13 2.12 -0.90
CA THR A 74 -17.26 1.00 -1.28
C THR A 74 -16.20 0.76 -0.19
N LEU A 75 -16.15 -0.47 0.31
CA LEU A 75 -15.02 -0.96 1.11
C LEU A 75 -13.94 -1.46 0.16
N LYS A 76 -12.71 -0.94 0.32
CA LYS A 76 -11.51 -1.52 -0.26
C LYS A 76 -10.60 -2.02 0.85
N LEU A 77 -10.22 -3.28 0.79
CA LEU A 77 -9.40 -3.94 1.81
C LEU A 77 -8.28 -4.72 1.14
N THR A 78 -7.05 -4.52 1.60
CA THR A 78 -5.89 -5.35 1.24
C THR A 78 -5.57 -6.30 2.38
N ALA A 79 -5.54 -7.59 2.09
CA ALA A 79 -4.94 -8.61 2.94
C ALA A 79 -3.49 -8.82 2.52
N GLN A 80 -2.53 -8.55 3.42
CA GLN A 80 -1.12 -8.79 3.19
C GLN A 80 -0.72 -10.13 3.80
N LEU A 81 -0.10 -10.99 2.99
CA LEU A 81 0.35 -12.32 3.40
C LEU A 81 1.87 -12.38 3.49
N PHE A 82 2.35 -13.26 4.36
CA PHE A 82 3.69 -13.82 4.20
C PHE A 82 3.74 -14.66 2.91
N PRO A 83 4.91 -14.76 2.26
CA PRO A 83 5.09 -15.59 1.08
C PRO A 83 4.54 -17.00 1.25
N LEU A 84 3.88 -17.50 0.20
CA LEU A 84 3.26 -18.81 0.19
C LEU A 84 4.20 -19.87 -0.40
N LEU A 85 4.10 -21.08 0.12
CA LEU A 85 4.69 -22.29 -0.44
C LEU A 85 3.95 -22.72 -1.71
N PRO A 86 4.57 -23.54 -2.59
CA PRO A 86 3.97 -23.93 -3.87
C PRO A 86 2.58 -24.56 -3.78
N ASP A 87 2.35 -25.39 -2.77
CA ASP A 87 1.13 -26.21 -2.66
C ASP A 87 0.00 -25.54 -1.86
N GLU A 88 0.23 -24.32 -1.35
CA GLU A 88 -0.79 -23.60 -0.60
C GLU A 88 -1.82 -22.91 -1.49
N SER A 89 -3.04 -22.73 -0.96
CA SER A 89 -4.09 -21.99 -1.65
C SER A 89 -3.59 -20.61 -2.10
N ARG A 90 -4.03 -20.16 -3.28
CA ARG A 90 -3.82 -18.80 -3.76
C ARG A 90 -5.08 -17.96 -3.64
N GLU A 91 -6.00 -18.33 -2.74
CA GLU A 91 -7.24 -17.62 -2.49
C GLU A 91 -7.34 -17.19 -1.03
N VAL A 92 -7.88 -16.00 -0.81
CA VAL A 92 -8.27 -15.49 0.52
C VAL A 92 -9.76 -15.21 0.49
N VAL A 93 -10.45 -15.63 1.53
CA VAL A 93 -11.89 -15.41 1.71
C VAL A 93 -12.09 -14.23 2.65
N LEU A 94 -13.00 -13.32 2.29
CA LEU A 94 -13.49 -12.26 3.17
C LEU A 94 -14.90 -12.58 3.63
N GLU A 95 -15.08 -12.65 4.94
CA GLU A 95 -16.36 -12.76 5.63
C GLU A 95 -16.58 -11.52 6.49
N VAL A 96 -17.83 -11.09 6.60
CA VAL A 96 -18.22 -9.96 7.44
C VAL A 96 -19.51 -10.26 8.20
N ARG A 97 -19.73 -9.52 9.27
CA ARG A 97 -21.01 -9.50 10.02
C ARG A 97 -21.17 -8.14 10.70
N PRO A 98 -22.40 -7.65 10.91
CA PRO A 98 -22.60 -6.51 11.80
C PRO A 98 -21.95 -6.79 13.16
N ALA A 99 -21.27 -5.80 13.74
CA ALA A 99 -20.55 -5.97 15.00
C ALA A 99 -21.50 -6.49 16.10
N GLY A 100 -21.13 -7.60 16.73
CA GLY A 100 -21.93 -8.27 17.76
C GLY A 100 -22.92 -9.34 17.25
N ASP A 101 -23.11 -9.48 15.93
CA ASP A 101 -23.92 -10.56 15.37
C ASP A 101 -23.16 -11.90 15.40
N ALA A 102 -23.90 -13.02 15.41
CA ALA A 102 -23.27 -14.36 15.44
C ALA A 102 -22.91 -14.89 14.04
N ALA A 103 -23.67 -14.53 13.01
CA ALA A 103 -23.60 -15.17 11.69
C ALA A 103 -22.63 -14.43 10.75
N TRP A 104 -21.51 -15.09 10.43
CA TRP A 104 -20.59 -14.65 9.38
C TRP A 104 -21.22 -14.83 8.00
N ARG A 105 -21.04 -13.82 7.12
CA ARG A 105 -21.41 -13.89 5.72
C ARG A 105 -20.16 -13.76 4.86
N LYS A 106 -19.91 -14.75 4.00
CA LYS A 106 -18.92 -14.63 2.92
C LYS A 106 -19.36 -13.56 1.92
N VAL A 107 -18.52 -12.55 1.71
CA VAL A 107 -18.80 -11.44 0.78
C VAL A 107 -17.89 -11.46 -0.44
N ALA A 108 -16.68 -12.03 -0.35
CA ALA A 108 -15.77 -12.11 -1.47
C ALA A 108 -14.73 -13.23 -1.30
N VAL A 109 -14.14 -13.64 -2.43
CA VAL A 109 -12.97 -14.52 -2.51
C VAL A 109 -12.04 -13.91 -3.54
N GLU A 110 -10.78 -13.66 -3.17
CA GLU A 110 -9.81 -13.00 -4.04
C GLU A 110 -8.53 -13.80 -4.15
N LYS A 111 -7.88 -13.69 -5.31
CA LYS A 111 -6.60 -14.35 -5.56
C LYS A 111 -5.45 -13.58 -4.92
N VAL A 112 -4.49 -14.31 -4.35
CA VAL A 112 -3.23 -13.76 -3.87
C VAL A 112 -2.37 -13.39 -5.08
N LEU A 113 -1.97 -12.14 -5.16
CA LEU A 113 -1.13 -11.62 -6.22
C LEU A 113 0.35 -11.77 -5.89
N TYR A 114 1.11 -12.18 -6.90
CA TYR A 114 2.55 -12.30 -6.87
C TYR A 114 3.18 -11.40 -7.95
N PRO A 115 4.34 -10.75 -7.70
CA PRO A 115 5.08 -10.65 -6.44
C PRO A 115 4.42 -9.68 -5.45
N GLY A 116 4.78 -9.73 -4.16
CA GLY A 116 4.25 -8.85 -3.11
C GLY A 116 3.20 -9.48 -2.19
N TRP A 117 2.65 -10.65 -2.56
CA TRP A 117 1.83 -11.53 -1.69
C TRP A 117 0.63 -10.84 -1.03
N SER A 118 -0.21 -10.19 -1.83
CA SER A 118 -1.39 -9.47 -1.35
C SER A 118 -2.67 -9.91 -2.06
N ALA A 119 -3.79 -9.99 -1.34
CA ALA A 119 -5.13 -10.15 -1.90
C ALA A 119 -5.93 -8.87 -1.68
N HIS A 120 -6.80 -8.52 -2.63
CA HIS A 120 -7.35 -7.18 -2.73
C HIS A 120 -8.87 -7.24 -2.97
N PHE A 121 -9.65 -6.82 -1.98
CA PHE A 121 -11.10 -6.93 -1.96
C PHE A 121 -11.76 -5.59 -2.25
N ARG A 122 -12.74 -5.58 -3.15
CA ARG A 122 -13.63 -4.43 -3.38
C ARG A 122 -15.07 -4.88 -3.13
N VAL A 123 -15.71 -4.33 -2.10
CA VAL A 123 -17.11 -4.59 -1.77
C VAL A 123 -17.92 -3.31 -1.96
N LYS A 124 -18.79 -3.32 -2.97
CA LYS A 124 -19.69 -2.19 -3.27
C LYS A 124 -20.93 -2.23 -2.37
N ASP A 125 -21.67 -1.12 -2.38
CA ASP A 125 -22.90 -0.94 -1.61
C ASP A 125 -22.69 -1.20 -0.10
N TRP A 126 -21.53 -0.76 0.39
CA TRP A 126 -21.11 -0.91 1.78
C TRP A 126 -21.89 0.04 2.69
N ASP A 127 -22.50 -0.51 3.74
CA ASP A 127 -23.19 0.26 4.78
C ASP A 127 -22.16 0.84 5.76
N ALA A 128 -21.79 2.11 5.57
CA ALA A 128 -20.87 2.82 6.45
C ALA A 128 -21.52 3.33 7.74
N THR A 129 -22.82 3.11 7.98
CA THR A 129 -23.52 3.64 9.17
C THR A 129 -23.34 2.78 10.42
N ARG A 130 -22.76 1.58 10.27
CA ARG A 130 -22.61 0.57 11.33
C ARG A 130 -21.23 -0.06 11.30
N ASP A 131 -20.78 -0.51 12.46
CA ASP A 131 -19.55 -1.28 12.58
C ASP A 131 -19.77 -2.71 12.06
N PHE A 132 -18.77 -3.26 11.38
CA PHE A 132 -18.75 -4.65 10.93
C PHE A 132 -17.49 -5.36 11.38
N ASP A 133 -17.63 -6.49 12.07
CA ASP A 133 -16.50 -7.40 12.22
C ASP A 133 -16.18 -8.00 10.84
N TYR A 134 -14.90 -8.12 10.51
CA TYR A 134 -14.45 -8.87 9.34
C TYR A 134 -13.50 -9.99 9.72
N ARG A 135 -13.50 -11.03 8.90
CA ARG A 135 -12.56 -12.15 8.98
C ARG A 135 -12.01 -12.45 7.59
N LEU A 136 -10.69 -12.53 7.53
CA LEU A 136 -9.95 -13.08 6.41
C LEU A 136 -9.59 -14.52 6.74
N SER A 137 -9.74 -15.42 5.77
CA SER A 137 -9.37 -16.82 5.90
C SER A 137 -8.52 -17.26 4.71
N HIS A 138 -7.44 -18.00 4.98
CA HIS A 138 -6.57 -18.60 3.98
C HIS A 138 -6.27 -20.06 4.35
N GLY A 139 -6.39 -20.95 3.36
CA GLY A 139 -6.29 -22.38 3.61
C GLY A 139 -7.33 -22.87 4.63
N GLU A 140 -6.96 -23.87 5.42
CA GLU A 140 -7.84 -24.43 6.45
C GLU A 140 -7.75 -23.68 7.79
N ASN A 141 -6.58 -23.12 8.11
CA ASN A 141 -6.24 -22.74 9.49
C ASN A 141 -5.89 -21.25 9.67
N ALA A 142 -5.43 -20.55 8.63
CA ALA A 142 -4.99 -19.16 8.81
C ALA A 142 -6.20 -18.21 8.81
N THR A 143 -6.33 -17.42 9.89
CA THR A 143 -7.38 -16.41 10.01
C THR A 143 -6.83 -15.08 10.53
N PHE A 144 -7.45 -13.98 10.12
CA PHE A 144 -7.18 -12.64 10.63
C PHE A 144 -8.49 -11.89 10.79
N GLU A 145 -8.74 -11.36 11.99
CA GLU A 145 -9.98 -10.65 12.32
C GLU A 145 -9.73 -9.18 12.65
N GLY A 146 -10.71 -8.34 12.35
CA GLY A 146 -10.68 -6.92 12.66
C GLY A 146 -12.07 -6.29 12.56
N LEU A 147 -12.11 -4.96 12.51
CA LEU A 147 -13.34 -4.18 12.48
C LEU A 147 -13.28 -3.17 11.34
N ILE A 148 -14.31 -3.13 10.51
CA ILE A 148 -14.58 -1.99 9.64
C ILE A 148 -15.45 -1.04 10.44
N ARG A 149 -14.89 0.10 10.83
CA ARG A 149 -15.61 1.11 11.62
C ARG A 149 -16.68 1.79 10.78
N LYS A 150 -17.80 2.13 11.43
CA LYS A 150 -18.75 3.09 10.87
C LYS A 150 -18.07 4.43 10.64
N ASP A 151 -18.60 5.19 9.68
CA ASP A 151 -18.17 6.55 9.45
C ASP A 151 -18.42 7.41 10.72
N PRO A 152 -17.43 8.18 11.18
CA PRO A 152 -17.54 8.99 12.39
C PRO A 152 -18.28 10.32 12.17
N ILE A 153 -19.23 10.42 11.22
CA ILE A 153 -19.98 11.65 10.88
C ILE A 153 -20.63 12.35 12.07
N ASP A 154 -21.01 11.58 13.10
CA ASP A 154 -21.65 12.10 14.31
C ASP A 154 -20.64 12.71 15.32
N LYS A 155 -19.34 12.63 15.06
CA LYS A 155 -18.31 13.19 15.96
C LYS A 155 -18.06 14.66 15.64
N GLU A 156 -18.03 15.48 16.69
CA GLU A 156 -17.59 16.88 16.57
C GLU A 156 -16.08 17.02 16.27
N THR A 157 -15.29 15.98 16.55
CA THR A 157 -13.84 15.98 16.33
C THR A 157 -13.37 14.67 15.74
N ILE A 158 -12.69 14.78 14.61
CA ILE A 158 -11.98 13.69 13.94
C ILE A 158 -10.52 13.71 14.38
N VAL A 159 -10.03 12.58 14.87
CA VAL A 159 -8.65 12.42 15.35
C VAL A 159 -7.85 11.64 14.31
N VAL A 160 -6.79 12.27 13.79
CA VAL A 160 -5.89 11.64 12.82
C VAL A 160 -4.57 11.27 13.50
N GLY A 161 -4.23 9.98 13.48
CA GLY A 161 -2.90 9.50 13.88
C GLY A 161 -1.93 9.64 12.72
N SER A 162 -1.08 10.68 12.72
CA SER A 162 -0.09 10.92 11.67
C SER A 162 1.30 10.39 12.04
N LEU A 163 1.85 9.55 11.18
CA LEU A 163 3.14 8.88 11.34
C LEU A 163 3.95 8.93 10.05
N SER A 164 5.28 8.84 10.17
CA SER A 164 6.20 8.68 9.04
C SER A 164 7.51 8.07 9.51
N CYS A 165 8.37 7.66 8.58
CA CYS A 165 9.78 7.31 8.84
C CYS A 165 9.98 6.22 9.90
N ASN A 166 9.57 4.99 9.56
CA ASN A 166 9.74 3.81 10.42
C ASN A 166 11.17 3.24 10.35
N SER A 167 12.12 3.97 10.92
CA SER A 167 13.55 3.71 10.80
C SER A 167 13.97 2.28 11.21
N SER A 168 14.82 1.67 10.38
CA SER A 168 15.47 0.38 10.66
C SER A 168 16.53 0.43 11.77
N ARG A 169 16.86 1.61 12.31
CA ARG A 169 17.81 1.77 13.43
C ARG A 169 17.28 1.19 14.74
N THR A 170 15.97 1.04 14.85
CA THR A 170 15.30 0.47 16.02
C THR A 170 14.39 -0.67 15.54
N PRO A 171 14.96 -1.86 15.24
CA PRO A 171 14.18 -2.98 14.73
C PRO A 171 13.23 -3.55 15.79
N GLY A 172 12.23 -4.31 15.34
CA GLY A 172 11.29 -5.01 16.22
C GLY A 172 10.05 -4.19 16.59
N PRO A 173 9.23 -4.68 17.55
CA PRO A 173 7.93 -4.09 17.87
C PRO A 173 7.99 -2.62 18.32
N ARG A 174 6.85 -1.91 18.16
CA ARG A 174 6.68 -0.49 18.53
C ARG A 174 5.73 -0.29 19.73
N PRO A 175 5.86 -1.00 20.85
CA PRO A 175 4.80 -1.14 21.86
C PRO A 175 4.34 0.21 22.43
N ARG A 176 5.27 1.10 22.80
CA ARG A 176 4.89 2.42 23.36
C ARG A 176 4.11 3.30 22.38
N MET A 177 4.47 3.25 21.10
CA MET A 177 3.78 4.03 20.07
C MET A 177 2.39 3.44 19.82
N VAL A 178 2.30 2.11 19.72
CA VAL A 178 1.03 1.40 19.56
C VAL A 178 0.11 1.64 20.74
N GLU A 179 0.59 1.49 21.97
CA GLU A 179 -0.17 1.73 23.20
C GLU A 179 -0.71 3.17 23.28
N ASN A 180 0.11 4.17 22.91
CA ASN A 180 -0.31 5.57 22.93
C ASN A 180 -1.35 5.88 21.85
N LEU A 181 -1.22 5.29 20.66
CA LEU A 181 -2.23 5.43 19.60
C LEU A 181 -3.52 4.71 19.96
N MET A 182 -3.44 3.53 20.56
CA MET A 182 -4.61 2.80 21.06
C MET A 182 -5.39 3.62 22.09
N LYS A 183 -4.69 4.30 23.01
CA LYS A 183 -5.30 5.20 24.00
C LYS A 183 -5.95 6.44 23.37
N GLN A 184 -5.31 7.02 22.36
CA GLN A 184 -5.86 8.17 21.63
C GLN A 184 -7.04 7.79 20.74
N ASN A 185 -7.12 6.52 20.32
CA ASN A 185 -8.17 5.97 19.47
C ASN A 185 -8.45 6.84 18.22
N PRO A 186 -7.44 7.05 17.34
CA PRO A 186 -7.65 7.84 16.14
C PRO A 186 -8.73 7.22 15.25
N ASP A 187 -9.46 8.07 14.56
CA ASP A 187 -10.50 7.70 13.59
C ASP A 187 -9.87 7.35 12.23
N LEU A 188 -8.70 7.93 11.93
CA LEU A 188 -7.94 7.71 10.70
C LEU A 188 -6.45 7.61 11.03
N LEU A 189 -5.75 6.64 10.43
CA LEU A 189 -4.28 6.56 10.46
C LEU A 189 -3.72 7.08 9.14
N PHE A 190 -2.66 7.88 9.22
CA PHE A 190 -1.92 8.35 8.05
C PHE A 190 -0.43 8.04 8.21
N PHE A 191 0.11 7.23 7.31
CA PHE A 191 1.53 6.93 7.20
C PHE A 191 2.09 7.58 5.94
N ALA A 192 2.83 8.68 6.12
CA ALA A 192 3.24 9.59 5.04
C ALA A 192 4.45 9.13 4.20
N GLY A 193 4.83 7.85 4.28
CA GLY A 193 6.02 7.32 3.62
C GLY A 193 7.09 6.80 4.58
N ASP A 194 8.10 6.16 3.99
CA ASP A 194 9.18 5.49 4.69
C ASP A 194 8.69 4.45 5.69
N GLN A 195 7.69 3.65 5.29
CA GLN A 195 7.24 2.54 6.13
C GLN A 195 8.33 1.48 6.29
N SER A 196 9.25 1.39 5.32
CA SER A 196 10.41 0.50 5.36
C SER A 196 11.70 1.18 4.87
N TYR A 197 12.82 0.79 5.48
CA TYR A 197 14.18 1.13 5.01
C TYR A 197 14.92 -0.09 4.43
N HIS A 198 14.21 -1.18 4.13
CA HIS A 198 14.76 -2.35 3.44
C HIS A 198 14.72 -2.14 1.92
N HIS A 199 15.65 -1.31 1.41
CA HIS A 199 15.66 -0.75 0.05
C HIS A 199 15.64 -1.75 -1.13
N THR A 200 15.76 -3.04 -0.88
CA THR A 200 15.66 -4.06 -1.93
C THR A 200 14.74 -5.20 -1.57
N GLN A 201 14.17 -5.23 -0.36
CA GLN A 201 13.34 -6.32 0.14
C GLN A 201 12.03 -5.71 0.63
N HIS A 202 11.22 -5.22 -0.31
CA HIS A 202 10.01 -4.48 0.01
C HIS A 202 9.00 -5.36 0.74
N THR A 203 8.74 -6.59 0.26
CA THR A 203 7.80 -7.50 0.93
C THR A 203 8.23 -7.75 2.38
N PHE A 204 9.52 -7.95 2.62
CA PHE A 204 10.05 -8.12 3.97
C PHE A 204 9.81 -6.90 4.85
N GLY A 205 10.17 -5.72 4.37
CA GLY A 205 10.00 -4.48 5.13
C GLY A 205 8.55 -4.08 5.34
N TRP A 206 7.68 -4.33 4.36
CA TRP A 206 6.24 -4.07 4.45
C TRP A 206 5.57 -4.99 5.46
N LEU A 207 5.97 -6.27 5.51
CA LEU A 207 5.53 -7.19 6.55
C LEU A 207 6.08 -6.80 7.93
N GLU A 208 7.33 -6.37 8.04
CA GLU A 208 7.88 -5.88 9.32
C GLU A 208 7.08 -4.67 9.85
N PHE A 209 6.83 -3.68 8.99
CA PHE A 209 5.95 -2.54 9.31
C PHE A 209 4.55 -3.02 9.70
N GLY A 210 3.93 -3.85 8.87
CA GLY A 210 2.58 -4.32 9.10
C GLY A 210 2.42 -5.06 10.42
N MET A 211 3.37 -5.92 10.77
CA MET A 211 3.39 -6.62 12.05
C MET A 211 3.57 -5.68 13.25
N GLN A 212 4.27 -4.55 13.08
CA GLN A 212 4.40 -3.54 14.14
C GLN A 212 3.08 -2.79 14.41
N PHE A 213 2.26 -2.56 13.39
CA PHE A 213 1.07 -1.70 13.47
C PHE A 213 -0.28 -2.43 13.24
N ARG A 214 -0.27 -3.75 13.00
CA ARG A 214 -1.48 -4.55 12.69
C ARG A 214 -2.60 -4.39 13.69
N GLU A 215 -2.28 -4.25 14.98
CA GLU A 215 -3.29 -4.08 16.04
C GLU A 215 -4.05 -2.75 15.94
N LEU A 216 -3.46 -1.74 15.31
CA LEU A 216 -4.11 -0.46 14.99
C LEU A 216 -4.80 -0.49 13.63
N MET A 217 -4.16 -1.08 12.62
CA MET A 217 -4.69 -1.08 11.25
C MET A 217 -5.84 -2.06 11.06
N LYS A 218 -5.96 -3.08 11.93
CA LYS A 218 -7.06 -4.06 11.83
C LYS A 218 -8.43 -3.43 12.06
N ASP A 219 -8.52 -2.31 12.76
CA ASP A 219 -9.78 -1.69 13.11
C ASP A 219 -9.92 -0.22 12.68
N ARG A 220 -8.86 0.46 12.20
CA ARG A 220 -8.93 1.87 11.79
C ARG A 220 -8.66 2.02 10.29
N PRO A 221 -9.45 2.82 9.57
CA PRO A 221 -9.13 3.13 8.18
C PRO A 221 -7.74 3.77 8.14
N THR A 222 -6.95 3.37 7.15
CA THR A 222 -5.53 3.72 7.08
C THR A 222 -5.22 4.27 5.70
N ILE A 223 -4.50 5.38 5.64
CA ILE A 223 -3.84 5.88 4.44
C ILE A 223 -2.36 5.58 4.57
N THR A 224 -1.80 4.85 3.62
CA THR A 224 -0.34 4.73 3.44
C THR A 224 0.03 5.18 2.04
N ILE A 225 1.13 5.93 1.92
CA ILE A 225 1.72 6.34 0.64
C ILE A 225 3.22 6.00 0.63
N PRO A 226 3.80 5.54 -0.49
CA PRO A 226 5.24 5.25 -0.59
C PRO A 226 6.10 6.52 -0.64
N ASP A 227 7.28 6.46 -0.01
CA ASP A 227 8.38 7.40 -0.23
C ASP A 227 9.64 6.68 -0.79
N ASP A 228 10.76 7.38 -0.85
CA ASP A 228 12.01 6.97 -1.47
C ASP A 228 12.60 5.72 -0.85
N HIS A 229 12.54 5.56 0.47
CA HIS A 229 13.03 4.37 1.14
C HIS A 229 12.16 3.11 0.92
N ASP A 230 10.85 3.27 0.68
CA ASP A 230 9.96 2.16 0.35
C ASP A 230 10.28 1.56 -1.03
N VAL A 231 10.58 2.42 -2.00
CA VAL A 231 11.05 2.02 -3.34
C VAL A 231 12.54 1.65 -3.32
N GLY A 232 13.29 2.10 -2.32
CA GLY A 232 14.71 1.83 -2.17
C GLY A 232 15.65 2.73 -2.97
N GLN A 233 15.19 3.92 -3.35
CA GLN A 233 16.01 4.95 -3.98
C GLN A 233 16.53 5.93 -2.93
N ALA A 234 17.67 6.58 -3.16
CA ALA A 234 18.20 7.55 -2.18
C ALA A 234 17.30 8.77 -2.02
N ASN A 235 16.82 9.31 -3.15
CA ASN A 235 15.76 10.28 -3.22
C ASN A 235 14.94 10.05 -4.49
N ILE A 236 13.62 10.03 -4.38
CA ILE A 236 12.75 9.98 -5.56
C ILE A 236 12.52 11.41 -6.00
N TRP A 237 12.81 11.67 -7.27
CA TRP A 237 12.38 12.84 -8.03
C TRP A 237 11.64 12.32 -9.24
N GLY A 238 10.38 11.91 -9.08
CA GLY A 238 9.75 10.93 -9.96
C GLY A 238 9.71 11.31 -11.44
N GLU A 239 9.78 12.61 -11.77
CA GLU A 239 9.93 13.13 -13.13
C GLU A 239 8.98 12.42 -14.11
N ASN A 240 7.70 12.34 -13.71
CA ASN A 240 6.63 11.69 -14.46
C ASN A 240 6.93 10.23 -14.88
N GLY A 241 7.72 9.50 -14.10
CA GLY A 241 7.96 8.07 -14.30
C GLY A 241 9.19 7.77 -15.13
N LYS A 242 9.99 8.76 -15.53
CA LYS A 242 11.24 8.60 -16.28
C LYS A 242 12.15 7.53 -15.67
N LYS A 243 13.01 6.90 -16.48
CA LYS A 243 14.08 6.03 -15.95
C LYS A 243 15.21 6.87 -15.36
N ALA A 244 15.47 6.72 -14.06
CA ALA A 244 16.63 7.34 -13.44
C ALA A 244 17.93 6.68 -13.92
N ARG A 245 18.99 7.48 -14.08
CA ARG A 245 20.32 7.01 -14.52
C ARG A 245 21.08 6.29 -13.39
N THR A 246 20.85 6.72 -12.16
CA THR A 246 21.54 6.22 -10.96
C THR A 246 20.55 6.07 -9.81
N PRO A 247 20.83 5.21 -8.82
CA PRO A 247 19.97 5.07 -7.63
C PRO A 247 19.99 6.30 -6.71
N ALA A 248 20.89 7.27 -6.95
CA ALA A 248 20.84 8.56 -6.26
C ALA A 248 19.65 9.43 -6.70
N GLY A 249 19.22 9.29 -7.97
CA GLY A 249 18.01 9.94 -8.49
C GLY A 249 18.03 11.44 -8.86
N PRO A 250 19.09 12.25 -8.74
CA PRO A 250 18.94 13.71 -8.85
C PRO A 250 18.62 14.20 -10.27
N ALA A 251 18.83 13.37 -11.31
CA ALA A 251 18.42 13.64 -12.69
C ALA A 251 16.94 13.33 -13.00
N GLY A 252 16.18 12.93 -11.98
CA GLY A 252 14.79 12.53 -12.08
C GLY A 252 14.59 11.07 -12.48
N GLY A 253 13.42 10.54 -12.12
CA GLY A 253 12.93 9.22 -12.45
C GLY A 253 13.00 8.17 -11.33
N PHE A 254 12.53 6.98 -11.68
CA PHE A 254 12.66 5.74 -10.90
C PHE A 254 13.79 4.89 -11.46
N PHE A 255 14.75 4.51 -10.61
CA PHE A 255 15.89 3.67 -10.98
C PHE A 255 15.48 2.22 -11.24
N TYR A 256 14.62 1.68 -10.38
CA TYR A 256 14.15 0.30 -10.49
C TYR A 256 13.12 0.09 -11.63
N PRO A 257 12.88 -1.15 -12.06
CA PRO A 257 11.89 -1.49 -13.08
C PRO A 257 10.48 -1.03 -12.68
N ALA A 258 9.66 -0.64 -13.67
CA ALA A 258 8.27 -0.23 -13.43
C ALA A 258 7.44 -1.34 -12.77
N SER A 259 7.72 -2.62 -13.07
CA SER A 259 7.05 -3.75 -12.40
C SER A 259 7.33 -3.83 -10.90
N TYR A 260 8.54 -3.45 -10.46
CA TYR A 260 8.88 -3.37 -9.04
C TYR A 260 8.18 -2.18 -8.36
N VAL A 261 8.27 -0.99 -8.98
CA VAL A 261 7.60 0.22 -8.48
C VAL A 261 6.09 0.01 -8.36
N ASN A 262 5.48 -0.63 -9.35
CA ASN A 262 4.06 -0.98 -9.33
C ASN A 262 3.71 -2.02 -8.25
N MET A 263 4.61 -2.96 -7.93
CA MET A 263 4.41 -3.90 -6.81
C MET A 263 4.44 -3.15 -5.47
N VAL A 264 5.45 -2.30 -5.25
CA VAL A 264 5.60 -1.48 -4.03
C VAL A 264 4.34 -0.66 -3.77
N GLN A 265 3.92 0.14 -4.76
CA GLN A 265 2.74 1.00 -4.59
C GLN A 265 1.46 0.17 -4.47
N ARG A 266 1.29 -0.94 -5.20
CA ARG A 266 0.08 -1.76 -5.08
C ARG A 266 -0.08 -2.30 -3.65
N CYS A 267 0.99 -2.82 -3.06
CA CYS A 267 0.94 -3.32 -1.69
C CYS A 267 0.61 -2.21 -0.68
N GLN A 268 1.10 -0.98 -0.90
CA GLN A 268 0.89 0.14 0.01
C GLN A 268 -0.36 0.98 -0.27
N THR A 269 -0.93 1.00 -1.47
CA THR A 269 -1.98 1.99 -1.82
C THR A 269 -3.23 1.41 -2.43
N TRP A 270 -3.29 0.10 -2.74
CA TRP A 270 -4.46 -0.46 -3.42
C TRP A 270 -5.77 -0.28 -2.64
N HIS A 271 -5.70 -0.28 -1.30
CA HIS A 271 -6.86 -0.13 -0.42
C HIS A 271 -7.39 1.31 -0.36
N LEU A 272 -6.68 2.30 -0.91
CA LEU A 272 -7.17 3.67 -1.02
C LEU A 272 -8.35 3.73 -2.01
N PRO A 273 -9.14 4.82 -2.01
CA PRO A 273 -10.13 5.09 -3.05
C PRO A 273 -9.51 5.05 -4.45
N ASP A 274 -10.35 4.86 -5.47
CA ASP A 274 -9.85 4.81 -6.84
C ASP A 274 -9.23 6.16 -7.23
N PRO A 275 -8.13 6.17 -8.01
CA PRO A 275 -7.44 7.40 -8.36
C PRO A 275 -8.36 8.33 -9.14
N PHE A 276 -8.23 9.64 -8.89
CA PHE A 276 -9.00 10.67 -9.58
C PHE A 276 -8.87 10.56 -11.10
N ASP A 277 -7.64 10.35 -11.60
CA ASP A 277 -7.37 9.94 -12.97
C ASP A 277 -6.36 8.79 -12.97
N ALA A 278 -6.85 7.60 -13.34
CA ALA A 278 -6.11 6.34 -13.33
C ALA A 278 -5.06 6.19 -14.44
N THR A 279 -4.88 7.18 -15.32
CA THR A 279 -3.96 7.07 -16.46
C THR A 279 -2.52 6.88 -15.96
N PRO A 280 -1.84 5.78 -16.33
CA PRO A 280 -0.44 5.55 -15.94
C PRO A 280 0.48 6.65 -16.46
N ILE A 281 1.56 6.92 -15.73
CA ILE A 281 2.64 7.79 -16.21
C ILE A 281 3.62 6.99 -17.09
N GLU A 282 4.78 7.57 -17.41
CA GLU A 282 5.77 6.91 -18.25
C GLU A 282 6.15 5.51 -17.73
N ARG A 283 6.50 4.63 -18.68
CA ARG A 283 6.85 3.21 -18.44
C ARG A 283 5.71 2.37 -17.83
N GLY A 284 4.48 2.88 -17.83
CA GLY A 284 3.31 2.17 -17.30
C GLY A 284 3.28 2.09 -15.78
N ILE A 285 3.88 3.08 -15.09
CA ILE A 285 3.77 3.20 -13.64
C ILE A 285 2.37 3.73 -13.31
N GLY A 286 1.61 2.99 -12.50
CA GLY A 286 0.24 3.39 -12.14
C GLY A 286 0.24 4.63 -11.23
N VAL A 287 -0.95 5.16 -10.93
CA VAL A 287 -1.16 6.34 -10.07
C VAL A 287 -2.22 6.05 -9.00
N TYR A 288 -2.17 6.77 -7.88
CA TYR A 288 -3.05 6.57 -6.73
C TYR A 288 -3.57 7.86 -6.08
N TYR A 289 -3.20 9.06 -6.56
CA TYR A 289 -3.77 10.31 -6.00
C TYR A 289 -5.29 10.31 -6.11
N THR A 290 -5.94 10.65 -5.01
CA THR A 290 -7.39 10.54 -4.80
C THR A 290 -7.78 11.36 -3.57
N ASN A 291 -9.04 11.31 -3.17
CA ASN A 291 -9.52 11.87 -1.92
C ASN A 291 -10.23 10.79 -1.07
N LEU A 292 -10.36 11.05 0.23
CA LEU A 292 -11.09 10.20 1.17
C LEU A 292 -12.00 11.07 2.03
N LEU A 293 -13.31 10.91 1.87
CA LEU A 293 -14.29 11.52 2.77
C LEU A 293 -14.47 10.65 4.03
N LEU A 294 -14.18 11.21 5.20
CA LEU A 294 -14.35 10.53 6.49
C LEU A 294 -14.84 11.51 7.56
N GLY A 295 -15.97 11.20 8.19
CA GLY A 295 -16.52 12.04 9.25
C GLY A 295 -16.82 13.48 8.82
N GLY A 296 -17.22 13.66 7.55
CA GLY A 296 -17.50 14.97 6.96
C GLY A 296 -16.26 15.79 6.57
N ILE A 297 -15.04 15.26 6.75
CA ILE A 297 -13.80 15.88 6.27
C ILE A 297 -13.34 15.16 5.00
N ASP A 298 -13.09 15.92 3.94
CA ASP A 298 -12.50 15.38 2.73
C ASP A 298 -10.97 15.54 2.75
N PHE A 299 -10.25 14.41 2.66
CA PHE A 299 -8.79 14.36 2.70
C PHE A 299 -8.22 14.15 1.30
N ALA A 300 -7.57 15.16 0.72
CA ALA A 300 -6.77 14.98 -0.49
C ALA A 300 -5.50 14.14 -0.22
N ILE A 301 -5.29 13.10 -1.03
CA ILE A 301 -4.15 12.18 -0.99
C ILE A 301 -3.33 12.38 -2.26
N LEU A 302 -2.08 12.79 -2.10
CA LEU A 302 -1.19 13.20 -3.20
C LEU A 302 -0.01 12.23 -3.39
N GLU A 303 0.57 12.30 -4.59
CA GLU A 303 1.80 11.63 -4.99
C GLU A 303 2.92 12.65 -5.16
N ASP A 304 3.30 13.28 -4.05
CA ASP A 304 4.27 14.39 -3.98
C ASP A 304 5.66 14.03 -4.55
N ARG A 305 6.02 12.75 -4.54
CA ARG A 305 7.28 12.25 -5.12
C ARG A 305 7.22 11.95 -6.61
N LYS A 306 6.03 11.63 -7.15
CA LYS A 306 5.90 10.94 -8.46
C LYS A 306 6.10 11.85 -9.66
N PHE A 307 5.65 13.09 -9.55
CA PHE A 307 5.65 14.05 -10.66
C PHE A 307 6.78 15.08 -10.57
N LYS A 308 7.36 15.27 -9.37
CA LYS A 308 8.31 16.34 -9.12
C LYS A 308 9.58 16.23 -9.96
N SER A 309 10.10 17.39 -10.36
CA SER A 309 11.26 17.55 -11.21
C SER A 309 12.57 17.22 -10.49
N GLY A 310 13.45 16.45 -11.12
CA GLY A 310 14.82 16.23 -10.66
C GLY A 310 15.67 17.51 -10.75
N PRO A 311 16.39 17.89 -9.68
CA PRO A 311 17.10 19.17 -9.64
C PRO A 311 18.39 19.21 -10.47
N GLN A 312 18.98 18.05 -10.82
CA GLN A 312 20.28 18.01 -11.48
C GLN A 312 20.24 18.69 -12.85
N GLY A 313 21.02 19.76 -12.99
CA GLY A 313 21.13 20.53 -14.23
C GLY A 313 19.93 21.43 -14.51
N LYS A 314 18.94 21.49 -13.60
CA LYS A 314 17.79 22.40 -13.69
C LYS A 314 17.88 23.57 -12.71
N ILE A 315 18.58 23.38 -11.59
CA ILE A 315 18.84 24.46 -10.61
C ILE A 315 20.34 24.67 -10.40
N PRO A 316 20.77 25.85 -9.92
CA PRO A 316 22.17 26.11 -9.57
C PRO A 316 22.70 25.12 -8.53
N LYS A 317 23.98 24.75 -8.65
CA LYS A 317 24.65 23.92 -7.65
C LYS A 317 24.93 24.77 -6.40
N MET A 318 24.19 24.53 -5.33
CA MET A 318 24.29 25.26 -4.06
C MET A 318 24.66 24.36 -2.86
N GLY A 319 25.15 23.16 -3.15
CA GLY A 319 25.53 22.17 -2.15
C GLY A 319 26.35 21.01 -2.75
N PRO A 320 26.74 20.03 -1.91
CA PRO A 320 27.50 18.87 -2.34
C PRO A 320 26.70 17.95 -3.28
N ARG A 321 25.37 17.92 -3.12
CA ARG A 321 24.43 17.21 -4.01
C ARG A 321 23.55 18.18 -4.78
N PRO A 322 23.02 17.81 -5.96
CA PRO A 322 22.13 18.68 -6.73
C PRO A 322 20.82 19.03 -6.01
N ASP A 323 20.40 18.21 -5.05
CA ASP A 323 19.21 18.39 -4.22
C ASP A 323 19.51 19.06 -2.86
N HIS A 324 20.72 19.59 -2.67
CA HIS A 324 21.17 20.22 -1.42
C HIS A 324 21.40 21.71 -1.59
N ILE A 325 20.89 22.48 -0.64
CA ILE A 325 21.18 23.91 -0.46
C ILE A 325 21.64 24.08 0.98
N ASN A 326 22.90 24.47 1.16
CA ASN A 326 23.50 24.60 2.50
C ASN A 326 23.48 26.03 3.03
N ASP A 327 23.45 27.02 2.13
CA ASP A 327 23.41 28.44 2.49
C ASP A 327 21.96 28.87 2.70
N PRO A 328 21.52 29.21 3.93
CA PRO A 328 20.16 29.69 4.17
C PRO A 328 19.87 31.07 3.55
N ALA A 329 20.91 31.83 3.15
CA ALA A 329 20.79 33.15 2.54
C ALA A 329 20.65 33.11 1.00
N TYR A 330 20.55 31.91 0.41
CA TYR A 330 20.41 31.76 -1.05
C TYR A 330 19.17 32.49 -1.59
N ASP A 331 19.26 32.88 -2.87
CA ASP A 331 18.12 33.44 -3.60
C ASP A 331 17.08 32.35 -3.91
N ARG A 332 15.89 32.45 -3.32
CA ARG A 332 14.79 31.49 -3.53
C ARG A 332 14.29 31.50 -4.97
N ALA A 333 14.37 32.64 -5.67
CA ALA A 333 13.97 32.73 -7.07
C ALA A 333 14.88 31.87 -7.99
N SER A 334 16.08 31.51 -7.53
CA SER A 334 17.00 30.65 -8.29
C SER A 334 16.56 29.19 -8.41
N VAL A 335 15.56 28.77 -7.62
CA VAL A 335 14.97 27.42 -7.65
C VAL A 335 13.47 27.42 -7.91
N ASP A 336 12.84 28.60 -7.97
CA ASP A 336 11.44 28.79 -8.34
C ASP A 336 11.37 29.11 -9.85
N LEU A 337 11.57 28.08 -10.65
CA LEU A 337 11.67 28.20 -12.11
C LEU A 337 10.40 27.64 -12.78
N PRO A 338 9.84 28.32 -13.79
CA PRO A 338 8.54 27.96 -14.38
C PRO A 338 8.52 26.56 -15.05
N GLU A 339 9.68 26.04 -15.47
CA GLU A 339 9.83 24.71 -16.04
C GLU A 339 9.83 23.58 -14.99
N LEU A 340 10.01 23.91 -13.71
CA LEU A 340 10.03 22.93 -12.63
C LEU A 340 8.61 22.57 -12.21
N LYS A 341 8.38 21.28 -12.03
CA LYS A 341 7.12 20.72 -11.55
C LYS A 341 7.32 20.17 -10.15
N LEU A 342 6.36 20.43 -9.25
CA LEU A 342 6.26 19.76 -7.95
C LEU A 342 5.20 18.65 -8.02
N LEU A 343 3.92 19.01 -8.11
CA LEU A 343 2.81 18.06 -8.14
C LEU A 343 2.48 17.56 -9.55
N GLY A 344 2.83 18.33 -10.58
CA GLY A 344 2.43 18.05 -11.97
C GLY A 344 0.99 18.43 -12.27
N ASP A 345 0.70 18.67 -13.54
CA ASP A 345 -0.54 19.36 -13.96
C ASP A 345 -1.81 18.55 -13.64
N ARG A 346 -1.72 17.22 -13.69
CA ARG A 346 -2.85 16.31 -13.37
C ARG A 346 -3.26 16.35 -11.89
N GLN A 347 -2.29 16.45 -10.99
CA GLN A 347 -2.59 16.60 -9.55
C GLN A 347 -3.07 18.00 -9.21
N LEU A 348 -2.57 19.03 -9.91
CA LEU A 348 -3.09 20.38 -9.77
C LEU A 348 -4.55 20.46 -10.22
N GLN A 349 -4.90 19.84 -11.36
CA GLN A 349 -6.29 19.74 -11.80
C GLN A 349 -7.19 19.00 -10.79
N PHE A 350 -6.68 17.93 -10.17
CA PHE A 350 -7.37 17.24 -9.09
C PHE A 350 -7.61 18.18 -7.90
N LEU A 351 -6.56 18.89 -7.45
CA LEU A 351 -6.66 19.81 -6.33
C LEU A 351 -7.63 20.98 -6.60
N ASP A 352 -7.61 21.54 -7.80
CA ASP A 352 -8.54 22.60 -8.20
C ASP A 352 -9.99 22.13 -8.07
N GLN A 353 -10.30 20.91 -8.54
CA GLN A 353 -11.65 20.34 -8.40
C GLN A 353 -12.00 19.99 -6.95
N TRP A 354 -11.05 19.43 -6.21
CA TRP A 354 -11.25 19.08 -4.81
C TRP A 354 -11.50 20.31 -3.92
N THR A 355 -10.94 21.48 -4.25
CA THR A 355 -11.19 22.71 -3.49
C THR A 355 -12.49 23.43 -3.86
N ASP A 356 -13.08 23.09 -5.01
CA ASP A 356 -14.34 23.68 -5.50
C ASP A 356 -15.59 22.92 -4.97
N ASP A 357 -15.40 21.71 -4.45
CA ASP A 357 -16.41 20.88 -3.75
C ASP A 357 -16.55 21.26 -2.26
#